data_AF-A0A2E1E6Z3-F1
#
_entry.id   AF-A0A2E1E6Z3-F1
#
_cell.length_a   1.000
_cell.length_b   1.000
_cell.length_c   1.000
_cell.angle_alpha   90.00
_cell.angle_beta   90.00
_cell.angle_gamma   90.00
#
_symmetry.space_group_name_H-M   'P 1'
#
loop_
_entity.id
_entity.type
_entity.pdbx_description
1 polymer ?
#
loop_
_entity_poly.entity_id
_entity_poly.type
_entity_poly.pdbx_seq_one_letter_code
_entity_poly.pdbx_strand_id
1 'polypeptide(L)'
;MLPEPKRHKIVSYFSVGKPKRGIMLCGHGSRSGPAVSEFANLVSKLKTLLPNIPIEFGYLEFAKPIISDGLDKLREAGVTEIIALPAMLFAAGHAKNDIPSVLNTYNYKYPKLKITYSRELGIDNLMIKAASERIMESIDKAKIEIDKHDSMLLVVGRGASDPDANSNISKITRLLWEGIGFGWAETAYSGVTFPLVSPALEKIVQVGYKRIIVFPYFLFTGILVDRIYKSVDEVSKVYNNIEIIKAPYLNDHPKVIETFCDRVIDVIEGDINMNCQLCKYREQVLGFEDEVGLAQESHHHHVEGGNNSHDHSHDHSHDHSHEHSHHHPYPHADHPLGPVTLKK
;
A
#
# COMPACT_ATOMS: atom_id res chain seq x y z
N MET A 1 -4.64 21.75 -1.12
CA MET A 1 -5.00 22.27 0.21
C MET A 1 -6.14 21.40 0.76
N LEU A 2 -6.12 21.04 2.05
CA LEU A 2 -7.22 20.28 2.67
C LEU A 2 -8.49 21.14 2.72
N PRO A 3 -9.68 20.65 2.34
CA PRO A 3 -10.92 21.42 2.46
C PRO A 3 -11.16 21.89 3.90
N GLU A 4 -11.52 23.17 4.08
CA GLU A 4 -11.74 23.78 5.40
C GLU A 4 -12.70 23.01 6.31
N PRO A 5 -13.84 22.47 5.83
CA PRO A 5 -14.73 21.66 6.69
C PRO A 5 -14.05 20.41 7.28
N LYS A 6 -13.20 19.73 6.49
CA LYS A 6 -12.43 18.57 6.94
C LYS A 6 -11.38 18.98 7.96
N ARG A 7 -10.64 20.05 7.66
CA ARG A 7 -9.62 20.61 8.55
C ARG A 7 -10.20 21.01 9.90
N HIS A 8 -11.31 21.77 9.88
CA HIS A 8 -11.99 22.22 11.08
C HIS A 8 -12.45 21.04 11.95
N LYS A 9 -13.04 20.00 11.35
CA LYS A 9 -13.47 18.79 12.07
C LYS A 9 -12.31 18.11 12.78
N ILE A 10 -11.20 17.88 12.06
CA ILE A 10 -9.99 17.26 12.63
C ILE A 10 -9.44 18.14 13.75
N VAL A 11 -9.17 19.42 13.48
CA VAL A 11 -8.59 20.34 14.47
C VAL A 11 -9.48 20.41 15.72
N SER A 12 -10.79 20.54 15.57
CA SER A 12 -11.72 20.58 16.70
C SER A 12 -11.62 19.32 17.55
N TYR A 13 -11.60 18.12 16.96
CA TYR A 13 -11.48 16.86 17.69
C TYR A 13 -10.17 16.76 18.49
N PHE A 14 -9.04 17.18 17.91
CA PHE A 14 -7.73 17.12 18.57
C PHE A 14 -7.47 18.29 19.54
N SER A 15 -8.23 19.39 19.45
CA SER A 15 -8.04 20.58 20.27
C SER A 15 -8.93 20.62 21.52
N VAL A 16 -9.95 19.75 21.62
CA VAL A 16 -10.72 19.61 22.87
C VAL A 16 -9.75 19.25 24.00
N GLY A 17 -9.99 19.76 25.22
CA GLY A 17 -9.22 19.41 26.42
C GLY A 17 -9.15 17.90 26.68
N LYS A 18 -8.62 17.50 27.85
CA LYS A 18 -8.33 16.08 28.13
C LYS A 18 -9.44 15.11 27.68
N PRO A 19 -9.08 13.97 27.06
CA PRO A 19 -7.72 13.45 26.87
C PRO A 19 -6.91 14.16 25.77
N LYS A 20 -5.57 14.18 25.92
CA LYS A 20 -4.66 14.67 24.86
C LYS A 20 -4.56 13.61 23.77
N ARG A 21 -4.77 14.00 22.51
CA ARG A 21 -4.89 13.08 21.37
C ARG A 21 -3.69 13.18 20.42
N GLY A 22 -3.39 12.11 19.71
CA GLY A 22 -2.35 12.06 18.69
C GLY A 22 -2.65 11.07 17.57
N ILE A 23 -1.88 11.14 16.50
CA ILE A 23 -2.01 10.28 15.31
C ILE A 23 -0.71 9.49 15.14
N MET A 24 -0.83 8.18 14.96
CA MET A 24 0.29 7.29 14.64
C MET A 24 0.12 6.73 13.23
N LEU A 25 1.04 7.06 12.32
CA LEU A 25 1.06 6.52 10.96
C LEU A 25 1.91 5.24 10.94
N CYS A 26 1.27 4.11 10.64
CA CYS A 26 1.91 2.80 10.59
C CYS A 26 2.30 2.47 9.14
N GLY A 27 3.55 2.73 8.78
CA GLY A 27 4.10 2.35 7.48
C GLY A 27 4.49 0.87 7.43
N HIS A 28 4.49 0.28 6.24
CA HIS A 28 5.05 -1.06 6.03
C HIS A 28 6.56 -1.07 6.31
N GLY A 29 7.27 -0.13 5.67
CA GLY A 29 8.72 -0.07 5.66
C GLY A 29 9.32 -0.74 4.43
N SER A 30 10.56 -0.39 4.13
CA SER A 30 11.24 -0.79 2.89
C SER A 30 12.75 -0.79 3.10
N ARG A 31 13.44 -1.70 2.41
CA ARG A 31 14.90 -1.68 2.29
C ARG A 31 15.40 -0.55 1.37
N SER A 32 14.49 0.09 0.61
CA SER A 32 14.81 1.22 -0.25
C SER A 32 14.81 2.53 0.53
N GLY A 33 15.98 3.16 0.67
CA GLY A 33 16.12 4.49 1.29
C GLY A 33 15.21 5.56 0.67
N PRO A 34 15.09 5.66 -0.66
CA PRO A 34 14.12 6.54 -1.31
C PRO A 34 12.67 6.30 -0.85
N ALA A 35 12.22 5.04 -0.77
CA ALA A 35 10.86 4.71 -0.33
C ALA A 35 10.59 5.13 1.13
N VAL A 36 11.57 4.91 2.02
CA VAL A 36 11.52 5.36 3.42
C VAL A 36 11.44 6.90 3.48
N SER A 37 12.16 7.59 2.61
CA SER A 37 12.19 9.05 2.55
C SER A 37 10.86 9.62 2.04
N GLU A 38 10.24 9.00 1.04
CA GLU A 38 8.92 9.41 0.51
C GLU A 38 7.81 9.28 1.56
N PHE A 39 7.79 8.19 2.33
CA PHE A 39 6.82 8.07 3.43
C PHE A 39 7.03 9.13 4.50
N ALA A 40 8.28 9.36 4.93
CA ALA A 40 8.59 10.41 5.90
C ALA A 40 8.20 11.81 5.38
N ASN A 41 8.39 12.07 4.08
CA ASN A 41 7.97 13.31 3.44
C ASN A 41 6.44 13.46 3.42
N LEU A 42 5.69 12.40 3.14
CA LEU A 42 4.22 12.41 3.24
C LEU A 42 3.77 12.76 4.66
N VAL A 43 4.39 12.16 5.68
CA VAL A 43 4.09 12.48 7.10
C VAL A 43 4.44 13.93 7.43
N SER A 44 5.56 14.45 6.92
CA SER A 44 5.93 15.86 7.07
C SER A 44 4.88 16.80 6.47
N LYS A 45 4.33 16.48 5.29
CA LYS A 45 3.22 17.25 4.70
C LYS A 45 1.95 17.20 5.56
N LEU A 46 1.61 16.06 6.15
CA LEU A 46 0.49 15.96 7.10
C LEU A 46 0.73 16.84 8.35
N LYS A 47 1.94 16.84 8.91
CA LYS A 47 2.32 17.73 10.03
C LYS A 47 2.15 19.20 9.67
N THR A 48 2.52 19.59 8.45
CA THR A 48 2.34 20.97 7.96
C THR A 48 0.87 21.34 7.76
N LEU A 49 0.03 20.40 7.32
CA LEU A 49 -1.42 20.63 7.16
C LEU A 49 -2.15 20.74 8.50
N LEU A 50 -1.65 20.05 9.52
CA LEU A 50 -2.23 19.93 10.86
C LEU A 50 -1.24 20.39 11.94
N PRO A 51 -0.76 21.65 11.90
CA PRO A 51 0.16 22.15 12.91
C PRO A 51 -0.58 22.17 14.25
N ASN A 52 0.04 21.69 15.32
CA ASN A 52 -0.51 21.49 16.68
C ASN A 52 -1.13 20.13 16.98
N ILE A 53 -1.31 19.25 15.99
CA ILE A 53 -1.69 17.86 16.27
C ILE A 53 -0.42 17.03 16.45
N PRO A 54 -0.24 16.29 17.57
CA PRO A 54 0.85 15.33 17.70
C PRO A 54 0.69 14.23 16.65
N ILE A 55 1.59 14.17 15.68
CA ILE A 55 1.62 13.14 14.63
C ILE A 55 2.98 12.48 14.69
N GLU A 56 3.03 11.16 14.80
CA GLU A 56 4.25 10.38 14.68
C GLU A 56 4.06 9.25 13.67
N PHE A 57 5.16 8.62 13.27
CA PHE A 57 5.13 7.50 12.35
C PHE A 57 6.18 6.45 12.74
N GLY A 58 5.99 5.25 12.22
CA GLY A 58 6.94 4.17 12.35
C GLY A 58 6.64 3.07 11.34
N TYR A 59 7.62 2.21 11.14
CA TYR A 59 7.56 1.10 10.19
C TYR A 59 7.30 -0.22 10.89
N LEU A 60 6.55 -1.09 10.22
CA LEU A 60 6.35 -2.47 10.65
C LEU A 60 7.65 -3.26 10.51
N GLU A 61 8.39 -3.08 9.42
CA GLU A 61 9.61 -3.84 9.12
C GLU A 61 10.64 -3.04 8.32
N PHE A 62 11.86 -3.57 8.20
CA PHE A 62 12.96 -3.11 7.32
C PHE A 62 13.54 -1.71 7.56
N ALA A 63 12.85 -0.82 8.26
CA ALA A 63 13.25 0.56 8.44
C ALA A 63 13.00 1.03 9.88
N LYS A 64 13.67 2.12 10.25
CA LYS A 64 13.46 2.84 11.50
C LYS A 64 12.93 4.25 11.22
N PRO A 65 12.18 4.87 12.14
CA PRO A 65 11.74 4.34 13.45
C PRO A 65 10.74 3.17 13.32
N ILE A 66 10.71 2.24 14.27
CA ILE A 66 9.65 1.21 14.31
C ILE A 66 8.35 1.79 14.88
N ILE A 67 7.22 1.10 14.70
CA ILE A 67 5.92 1.56 15.22
C ILE A 67 5.98 1.89 16.72
N SER A 68 6.64 1.04 17.52
CA SER A 68 6.80 1.25 18.97
C SER A 68 7.53 2.56 19.32
N ASP A 69 8.55 2.95 18.55
CA ASP A 69 9.28 4.21 18.78
C ASP A 69 8.37 5.43 18.61
N GLY A 70 7.49 5.41 17.60
CA GLY A 70 6.52 6.47 17.36
C GLY A 70 5.46 6.55 18.45
N LEU A 71 4.99 5.39 18.95
CA LEU A 71 4.06 5.31 20.07
C LEU A 71 4.70 5.85 21.37
N ASP A 72 5.96 5.51 21.62
CA ASP A 72 6.71 6.02 22.79
C ASP A 72 6.81 7.55 22.77
N LYS A 73 7.14 8.16 21.63
CA LYS A 73 7.15 9.62 21.47
C LYS A 73 5.80 10.27 21.74
N LEU A 74 4.70 9.68 21.25
CA LEU A 74 3.35 10.19 21.52
C LEU A 74 3.03 10.11 23.02
N ARG A 75 3.32 8.97 23.66
CA ARG A 75 3.12 8.77 25.10
C ARG A 75 3.95 9.75 25.92
N GLU A 76 5.23 9.93 25.60
CA GLU A 76 6.14 10.87 26.28
C GLU A 76 5.69 12.33 26.12
N ALA A 77 5.06 12.66 24.99
CA ALA A 77 4.38 13.94 24.80
C ALA A 77 3.07 14.06 25.60
N GLY A 78 2.70 13.07 26.40
CA GLY A 78 1.49 13.06 27.23
C GLY A 78 0.20 12.74 26.48
N VAL A 79 0.28 12.17 25.27
CA VAL A 79 -0.89 11.68 24.53
C VAL A 79 -1.45 10.44 25.25
N THR A 80 -2.77 10.41 25.45
CA THR A 80 -3.48 9.32 26.11
C THR A 80 -4.53 8.65 25.20
N GLU A 81 -4.85 9.26 24.06
CA GLU A 81 -5.65 8.64 22.99
C GLU A 81 -4.93 8.77 21.64
N ILE A 82 -4.73 7.64 20.96
CA ILE A 82 -4.03 7.59 19.66
C ILE A 82 -4.99 7.04 18.60
N ILE A 83 -5.03 7.72 17.45
CA ILE A 83 -5.56 7.16 16.21
C ILE A 83 -4.39 6.54 15.44
N ALA A 84 -4.35 5.21 15.35
CA ALA A 84 -3.35 4.48 14.59
C ALA A 84 -3.87 4.19 13.18
N LEU A 85 -3.18 4.68 12.16
CA LEU A 85 -3.62 4.63 10.76
C LEU A 85 -2.62 3.82 9.93
N PRO A 86 -3.03 2.68 9.35
CA PRO A 86 -2.18 1.92 8.46
C PRO A 86 -2.00 2.65 7.13
N ALA A 87 -0.77 3.02 6.80
CA ALA A 87 -0.40 3.60 5.51
C ALA A 87 -0.32 2.52 4.42
N MET A 88 -1.45 1.86 4.18
CA MET A 88 -1.62 0.73 3.27
C MET A 88 -2.74 1.02 2.27
N LEU A 89 -2.58 0.54 1.04
CA LEU A 89 -3.60 0.71 0.00
C LEU A 89 -4.80 -0.21 0.20
N PHE A 90 -4.58 -1.48 0.57
CA PHE A 90 -5.64 -2.47 0.77
C PHE A 90 -5.40 -3.30 2.01
N ALA A 91 -6.49 -3.82 2.57
CA ALA A 91 -6.46 -4.70 3.72
C ALA A 91 -6.05 -6.12 3.30
N ALA A 92 -4.84 -6.52 3.70
CA ALA A 92 -4.32 -7.88 3.61
C ALA A 92 -3.62 -8.21 4.96
N GLY A 93 -2.76 -9.24 5.00
CA GLY A 93 -2.10 -9.70 6.23
C GLY A 93 -1.54 -8.58 7.14
N HIS A 94 -0.83 -7.60 6.59
CA HIS A 94 -0.26 -6.52 7.41
C HIS A 94 -1.28 -5.63 8.12
N ALA A 95 -2.34 -5.24 7.42
CA ALA A 95 -3.39 -4.40 8.00
C ALA A 95 -4.36 -5.22 8.86
N LYS A 96 -4.60 -6.49 8.50
CA LYS A 96 -5.54 -7.37 9.19
C LYS A 96 -4.94 -8.03 10.43
N ASN A 97 -3.63 -8.30 10.46
CA ASN A 97 -2.98 -9.12 11.49
C ASN A 97 -1.76 -8.42 12.11
N ASP A 98 -0.73 -8.10 11.32
CA ASP A 98 0.58 -7.72 11.86
C ASP A 98 0.54 -6.39 12.64
N ILE A 99 0.01 -5.31 12.05
CA ILE A 99 -0.09 -4.02 12.74
C ILE A 99 -1.01 -4.12 13.97
N PRO A 100 -2.23 -4.69 13.87
CA PRO A 100 -3.05 -4.94 15.05
C PRO A 100 -2.32 -5.70 16.17
N SER A 101 -1.53 -6.72 15.84
CA SER A 101 -0.75 -7.48 16.82
C SER A 101 0.27 -6.61 17.56
N VAL A 102 1.02 -5.77 16.84
CA VAL A 102 1.96 -4.79 17.42
C VAL A 102 1.23 -3.80 18.33
N LEU A 103 0.11 -3.23 17.86
CA LEU A 103 -0.66 -2.25 18.62
C LEU A 103 -1.28 -2.86 19.89
N ASN A 104 -1.82 -4.08 19.81
CA ASN A 104 -2.41 -4.78 20.94
C ASN A 104 -1.34 -5.13 21.99
N THR A 105 -0.16 -5.58 21.55
CA THR A 105 0.98 -5.84 22.43
C THR A 105 1.44 -4.57 23.15
N TYR A 106 1.49 -3.44 22.44
CA TYR A 106 1.84 -2.15 23.03
C TYR A 106 0.77 -1.69 24.04
N ASN A 107 -0.52 -1.79 23.67
CA ASN A 107 -1.63 -1.43 24.53
C ASN A 107 -1.68 -2.27 25.83
N TYR A 108 -1.35 -3.56 25.76
CA TYR A 108 -1.24 -4.44 26.93
C TYR A 108 -0.18 -3.95 27.94
N LYS A 109 0.96 -3.42 27.45
CA LYS A 109 2.02 -2.84 28.31
C LYS A 109 1.60 -1.51 28.93
N TYR A 110 0.69 -0.76 28.29
CA TYR A 110 0.27 0.58 28.70
C TYR A 110 -1.26 0.72 28.73
N PRO A 111 -1.97 0.08 29.68
CA PRO A 111 -3.44 -0.04 29.65
C PRO A 111 -4.22 1.28 29.82
N LYS A 112 -3.54 2.38 30.17
CA LYS A 112 -4.13 3.73 30.23
C LYS A 112 -4.11 4.47 28.89
N LEU A 113 -3.38 3.95 27.90
CA LEU A 113 -3.27 4.53 26.57
C LEU A 113 -4.33 3.91 25.67
N LYS A 114 -5.31 4.67 25.23
CA LYS A 114 -6.32 4.17 24.29
C LYS A 114 -5.77 4.28 22.86
N ILE A 115 -5.72 3.16 22.15
CA ILE A 115 -5.36 3.13 20.73
C ILE A 115 -6.58 2.71 19.92
N THR A 116 -6.99 3.55 18.98
CA THR A 116 -8.06 3.25 18.02
C THR A 116 -7.43 3.01 16.65
N TYR A 117 -7.66 1.83 16.08
CA TYR A 117 -7.12 1.47 14.77
C TYR A 117 -8.08 1.89 13.66
N SER A 118 -7.58 2.69 12.72
CA SER A 118 -8.31 3.10 11.51
C SER A 118 -8.27 2.02 10.45
N ARG A 119 -9.24 2.06 9.52
CA ARG A 119 -9.15 1.34 8.24
C ARG A 119 -8.05 1.93 7.34
N GLU A 120 -7.63 1.14 6.36
CA GLU A 120 -6.68 1.47 5.29
C GLU A 120 -7.22 2.46 4.25
N LEU A 121 -6.38 2.96 3.34
CA LEU A 121 -6.80 3.93 2.31
C LEU A 121 -7.89 3.38 1.37
N GLY A 122 -7.83 2.08 1.05
CA GLY A 122 -8.88 1.36 0.35
C GLY A 122 -9.23 1.91 -1.03
N ILE A 123 -10.44 1.56 -1.48
CA ILE A 123 -11.05 2.15 -2.67
C ILE A 123 -11.76 3.43 -2.24
N ASP A 124 -11.27 4.56 -2.74
CA ASP A 124 -11.75 5.88 -2.36
C ASP A 124 -11.72 6.80 -3.59
N ASN A 125 -12.73 7.67 -3.72
CA ASN A 125 -12.83 8.60 -4.84
C ASN A 125 -11.64 9.56 -4.94
N LEU A 126 -11.02 9.95 -3.81
CA LEU A 126 -9.80 10.77 -3.81
C LEU A 126 -8.61 9.98 -4.35
N MET A 127 -8.52 8.69 -4.04
CA MET A 127 -7.47 7.82 -4.56
C MET A 127 -7.64 7.56 -6.06
N ILE A 128 -8.88 7.38 -6.54
CA ILE A 128 -9.19 7.28 -7.98
C ILE A 128 -8.81 8.59 -8.70
N LYS A 129 -9.15 9.76 -8.12
CA LYS A 129 -8.75 11.05 -8.68
C LYS A 129 -7.23 11.21 -8.73
N ALA A 130 -6.52 10.83 -7.66
CA ALA A 130 -5.05 10.85 -7.63
C ALA A 130 -4.46 9.99 -8.75
N ALA A 131 -4.95 8.77 -8.89
CA ALA A 131 -4.53 7.85 -9.94
C ALA A 131 -4.83 8.41 -11.34
N SER A 132 -6.03 8.94 -11.56
CA SER A 132 -6.42 9.57 -12.82
C SER A 132 -5.51 10.74 -13.17
N GLU A 133 -5.20 11.62 -12.21
CA GLU A 133 -4.31 12.77 -12.43
C GLU A 133 -2.88 12.31 -12.78
N ARG A 134 -2.36 11.26 -12.13
CA ARG A 134 -1.06 10.66 -12.47
C ARG A 134 -1.01 10.03 -13.86
N ILE A 135 -2.08 9.32 -14.23
CA ILE A 135 -2.21 8.73 -15.57
C ILE A 135 -2.24 9.83 -16.63
N MET A 136 -3.08 10.84 -16.45
CA MET A 136 -3.22 11.95 -17.40
C MET A 136 -1.92 12.76 -17.51
N GLU A 137 -1.19 12.97 -16.41
CA GLU A 137 0.13 13.62 -16.41
C GLU A 137 1.10 12.95 -17.40
N SER A 138 1.05 11.61 -17.51
CA SER A 138 1.91 10.87 -18.44
C SER A 138 1.47 10.99 -19.90
N ILE A 139 0.18 11.13 -20.15
CA ILE A 139 -0.41 11.33 -21.48
C ILE A 139 -0.13 12.74 -21.98
N ASP A 140 -0.28 13.75 -21.13
CA ASP A 140 -0.05 15.16 -21.47
C ASP A 140 1.42 15.43 -21.81
N LYS A 141 2.34 14.59 -21.30
CA LYS A 141 3.78 14.63 -21.61
C LYS A 141 4.16 13.81 -22.84
N ALA A 142 3.25 13.02 -23.40
CA ALA A 142 3.51 12.21 -24.58
C ALA A 142 3.75 13.12 -25.80
N LYS A 143 4.69 12.74 -26.66
CA LYS A 143 5.05 13.54 -27.84
C LYS A 143 4.06 13.39 -28.99
N ILE A 144 3.38 12.26 -29.04
CA ILE A 144 2.43 11.90 -30.08
C ILE A 144 1.04 11.98 -29.47
N GLU A 145 0.09 12.56 -30.19
CA GLU A 145 -1.31 12.54 -29.78
C GLU A 145 -1.94 11.22 -30.26
N ILE A 146 -2.47 10.44 -29.32
CA ILE A 146 -3.18 9.19 -29.60
C ILE A 146 -4.47 9.25 -28.79
N ASP A 147 -5.59 8.98 -29.45
CA ASP A 147 -6.90 8.98 -28.81
C ASP A 147 -6.94 7.95 -27.66
N LYS A 148 -7.67 8.26 -26.60
CA LYS A 148 -7.83 7.34 -25.46
C LYS A 148 -8.50 6.03 -25.89
N HIS A 149 -9.43 6.07 -26.85
CA HIS A 149 -10.05 4.89 -27.44
C HIS A 149 -9.05 3.99 -28.20
N ASP A 150 -7.96 4.56 -28.70
CA ASP A 150 -6.84 3.82 -29.32
C ASP A 150 -5.75 3.42 -28.32
N SER A 151 -5.98 3.66 -27.02
CA SER A 151 -5.04 3.39 -25.94
C SER A 151 -5.59 2.36 -24.94
N MET A 152 -4.71 1.52 -24.40
CA MET A 152 -5.02 0.57 -23.32
C MET A 152 -4.36 1.02 -22.00
N LEU A 153 -5.06 0.85 -20.89
CA LEU A 153 -4.51 1.05 -19.55
C LEU A 153 -4.11 -0.28 -18.91
N LEU A 154 -2.87 -0.41 -18.45
CA LEU A 154 -2.42 -1.50 -17.58
C LEU A 154 -2.22 -0.97 -16.17
N VAL A 155 -3.11 -1.35 -15.25
CA VAL A 155 -2.95 -1.00 -13.82
C VAL A 155 -2.22 -2.13 -13.12
N VAL A 156 -1.13 -1.78 -12.44
CA VAL A 156 -0.26 -2.74 -11.76
C VAL A 156 -0.38 -2.59 -10.25
N GLY A 157 -0.91 -3.62 -9.58
CA GLY A 157 -0.90 -3.72 -8.12
C GLY A 157 0.33 -4.46 -7.57
N ARG A 158 0.53 -4.44 -6.25
CA ARG A 158 1.55 -5.31 -5.60
C ARG A 158 1.25 -6.78 -5.84
N GLY A 159 0.00 -7.17 -5.59
CA GLY A 159 -0.45 -8.54 -5.41
C GLY A 159 -0.38 -8.96 -3.93
N ALA A 160 -1.31 -9.81 -3.51
CA ALA A 160 -1.40 -10.34 -2.15
C ALA A 160 -1.84 -11.82 -2.16
N SER A 161 -1.58 -12.52 -1.07
CA SER A 161 -2.19 -13.84 -0.82
C SER A 161 -3.68 -13.74 -0.43
N ASP A 162 -4.19 -12.51 -0.26
CA ASP A 162 -5.58 -12.22 0.04
C ASP A 162 -6.32 -11.86 -1.27
N PRO A 163 -7.30 -12.68 -1.70
CA PRO A 163 -8.02 -12.44 -2.95
C PRO A 163 -8.89 -11.17 -2.91
N ASP A 164 -9.36 -10.72 -1.74
CA ASP A 164 -10.14 -9.49 -1.61
C ASP A 164 -9.26 -8.28 -1.99
N ALA A 165 -8.02 -8.25 -1.50
CA ALA A 165 -7.04 -7.23 -1.86
C ALA A 165 -6.70 -7.25 -3.36
N ASN A 166 -6.60 -8.43 -3.96
CA ASN A 166 -6.37 -8.58 -5.40
C ASN A 166 -7.56 -8.06 -6.22
N SER A 167 -8.79 -8.38 -5.80
CA SER A 167 -10.02 -7.92 -6.44
C SER A 167 -10.18 -6.40 -6.41
N ASN A 168 -9.68 -5.76 -5.36
CA ASN A 168 -9.71 -4.30 -5.24
C ASN A 168 -8.90 -3.63 -6.34
N ILE A 169 -7.74 -4.17 -6.72
CA ILE A 169 -6.98 -3.64 -7.88
C ILE A 169 -7.80 -3.76 -9.17
N SER A 170 -8.46 -4.90 -9.42
CA SER A 170 -9.32 -5.06 -10.59
C SER A 170 -10.46 -4.03 -10.60
N LYS A 171 -11.03 -3.71 -9.43
CA LYS A 171 -12.03 -2.66 -9.30
C LYS A 171 -11.44 -1.27 -9.60
N ILE A 172 -10.25 -0.96 -9.08
CA ILE A 172 -9.52 0.28 -9.42
C ILE A 172 -9.30 0.36 -10.94
N THR A 173 -8.87 -0.72 -11.59
CA THR A 173 -8.69 -0.79 -13.05
C THR A 173 -9.97 -0.40 -13.78
N ARG A 174 -11.13 -0.97 -13.41
CA ARG A 174 -12.42 -0.65 -14.03
C ARG A 174 -12.81 0.81 -13.84
N LEU A 175 -12.70 1.32 -12.60
CA LEU A 175 -13.05 2.70 -12.28
C LEU A 175 -12.20 3.71 -13.07
N LEU A 176 -10.90 3.45 -13.21
CA LEU A 176 -10.00 4.31 -13.98
C LEU A 176 -10.24 4.19 -15.48
N TRP A 177 -10.42 2.97 -15.98
CA TRP A 177 -10.66 2.73 -17.40
C TRP A 177 -11.92 3.44 -17.88
N GLU A 178 -13.07 3.09 -17.30
CA GLU A 178 -14.36 3.63 -17.71
C GLU A 178 -14.46 5.12 -17.41
N GLY A 179 -13.88 5.56 -16.28
CA GLY A 179 -13.88 6.96 -15.88
C GLY A 179 -13.04 7.87 -16.78
N ILE A 180 -11.89 7.38 -17.28
CA ILE A 180 -10.99 8.17 -18.13
C ILE A 180 -11.37 8.05 -19.62
N GLY A 181 -11.94 6.91 -20.01
CA GLY A 181 -12.41 6.63 -21.38
C GLY A 181 -11.37 5.94 -22.27
N PHE A 182 -10.51 5.09 -21.72
CA PHE A 182 -9.61 4.27 -22.55
C PHE A 182 -10.38 3.25 -23.38
N GLY A 183 -9.79 2.75 -24.47
CA GLY A 183 -10.42 1.71 -25.29
C GLY A 183 -10.51 0.37 -24.57
N TRP A 184 -9.49 0.05 -23.76
CA TRP A 184 -9.48 -1.14 -22.90
C TRP A 184 -8.62 -0.94 -21.66
N ALA A 185 -8.73 -1.85 -20.70
CA ALA A 185 -7.77 -1.95 -19.62
C ALA A 185 -7.58 -3.37 -19.10
N GLU A 186 -6.41 -3.63 -18.54
CA GLU A 186 -6.05 -4.90 -17.91
C GLU A 186 -5.43 -4.66 -16.53
N THR A 187 -5.51 -5.70 -15.69
CA THR A 187 -4.91 -5.75 -14.37
C THR A 187 -3.70 -6.68 -14.41
N ALA A 188 -2.58 -6.23 -13.84
CA ALA A 188 -1.44 -7.09 -13.56
C ALA A 188 -0.89 -6.84 -12.14
N TYR A 189 0.02 -7.69 -11.72
CA TYR A 189 0.64 -7.61 -10.41
C TYR A 189 2.17 -7.64 -10.50
N SER A 190 2.82 -6.91 -9.60
CA SER A 190 4.29 -6.88 -9.52
C SER A 190 4.88 -8.16 -8.92
N GLY A 191 4.08 -8.92 -8.18
CA GLY A 191 4.46 -10.17 -7.53
C GLY A 191 3.31 -10.80 -6.74
N VAL A 192 3.62 -11.88 -6.02
CA VAL A 192 2.72 -12.68 -5.13
C VAL A 192 1.56 -13.40 -5.84
N THR A 193 0.86 -12.73 -6.74
CA THR A 193 -0.25 -13.28 -7.53
C THR A 193 -0.05 -12.99 -9.03
N PHE A 194 -0.95 -13.48 -9.87
CA PHE A 194 -0.85 -13.43 -11.33
C PHE A 194 -2.08 -12.76 -11.97
N PRO A 195 -1.97 -12.21 -13.20
CA PRO A 195 -0.80 -12.23 -14.09
C PRO A 195 0.29 -11.23 -13.69
N LEU A 196 1.56 -11.60 -13.93
CA LEU A 196 2.71 -10.72 -13.72
C LEU A 196 2.88 -9.71 -14.86
N VAL A 197 3.61 -8.61 -14.61
CA VAL A 197 3.72 -7.48 -15.54
C VAL A 197 4.28 -7.87 -16.91
N SER A 198 5.42 -8.57 -17.00
CA SER A 198 6.00 -8.92 -18.31
C SER A 198 5.06 -9.83 -19.13
N PRO A 199 4.54 -10.96 -18.59
CA PRO A 199 3.58 -11.78 -19.33
C PRO A 199 2.28 -11.05 -19.69
N ALA A 200 1.79 -10.16 -18.83
CA ALA A 200 0.62 -9.34 -19.13
C ALA A 200 0.90 -8.40 -20.30
N LEU A 201 2.03 -7.68 -20.28
CA LEU A 201 2.47 -6.79 -21.35
C LEU A 201 2.63 -7.54 -22.68
N GLU A 202 3.33 -8.67 -22.69
CA GLU A 202 3.53 -9.51 -23.88
C GLU A 202 2.20 -9.98 -24.51
N LYS A 203 1.18 -10.22 -23.68
CA LYS A 203 -0.15 -10.56 -24.15
C LYS A 203 -0.88 -9.33 -24.74
N ILE A 204 -0.87 -8.20 -24.04
CA ILE A 204 -1.69 -7.05 -24.45
C ILE A 204 -1.14 -6.28 -25.63
N VAL A 205 0.19 -6.30 -25.86
CA VAL A 205 0.79 -5.69 -27.07
C VAL A 205 0.28 -6.34 -28.37
N GLN A 206 -0.19 -7.58 -28.31
CA GLN A 206 -0.74 -8.31 -29.46
C GLN A 206 -2.20 -7.95 -29.79
N VAL A 207 -2.88 -7.19 -28.92
CA VAL A 207 -4.32 -6.88 -29.08
C VAL A 207 -4.57 -5.80 -30.14
N GLY A 208 -3.56 -4.98 -30.48
CA GLY A 208 -3.63 -4.01 -31.59
C GLY A 208 -3.94 -2.57 -31.19
N TYR A 209 -3.86 -2.20 -29.91
CA TYR A 209 -3.91 -0.81 -29.48
C TYR A 209 -2.64 -0.05 -29.88
N LYS A 210 -2.76 1.26 -30.11
CA LYS A 210 -1.62 2.11 -30.54
C LYS A 210 -0.73 2.51 -29.38
N ARG A 211 -1.29 2.55 -28.17
CA ARG A 211 -0.61 2.94 -26.93
C ARG A 211 -1.02 2.05 -25.77
N ILE A 212 -0.06 1.76 -24.89
CA ILE A 212 -0.31 1.19 -23.55
C ILE A 212 0.21 2.18 -22.49
N ILE A 213 -0.63 2.52 -21.52
CA ILE A 213 -0.23 3.28 -20.34
C ILE A 213 -0.07 2.31 -19.18
N VAL A 214 1.13 2.19 -18.64
CA VAL A 214 1.42 1.33 -17.49
C VAL A 214 1.44 2.18 -16.23
N PHE A 215 0.47 1.94 -15.35
CA PHE A 215 0.29 2.70 -14.12
C PHE A 215 0.49 1.83 -12.88
N PRO A 216 1.58 2.01 -12.12
CA PRO A 216 1.77 1.36 -10.84
C PRO A 216 0.86 2.01 -9.78
N TYR A 217 -0.11 1.25 -9.27
CA TYR A 217 -0.95 1.66 -8.15
C TYR A 217 -0.22 1.42 -6.82
N PHE A 218 0.79 2.26 -6.57
CA PHE A 218 1.68 2.19 -5.40
C PHE A 218 1.76 3.54 -4.70
N LEU A 219 1.89 3.52 -3.37
CA LEU A 219 2.10 4.74 -2.60
C LEU A 219 3.51 5.29 -2.78
N PHE A 220 4.54 4.45 -2.79
CA PHE A 220 5.93 4.89 -2.80
C PHE A 220 6.75 4.13 -3.83
N THR A 221 7.90 4.71 -4.17
CA THR A 221 8.92 4.09 -5.01
C THR A 221 9.53 2.84 -4.38
N GLY A 222 10.48 2.24 -5.09
CA GLY A 222 11.34 1.17 -4.61
C GLY A 222 11.44 0.03 -5.61
N ILE A 223 12.06 -1.06 -5.17
CA ILE A 223 12.46 -2.20 -6.01
C ILE A 223 11.31 -2.74 -6.88
N LEU A 224 10.07 -2.73 -6.36
CA LEU A 224 8.91 -3.20 -7.11
C LEU A 224 8.53 -2.27 -8.26
N VAL A 225 8.49 -0.95 -8.02
CA VAL A 225 8.23 0.05 -9.08
C VAL A 225 9.35 0.03 -10.11
N ASP A 226 10.60 -0.06 -9.67
CA ASP A 226 11.77 -0.16 -10.54
C ASP A 226 11.66 -1.39 -11.46
N ARG A 227 11.21 -2.53 -10.92
CA ARG A 227 10.98 -3.75 -11.69
C ARG A 227 9.87 -3.60 -12.72
N ILE A 228 8.75 -2.96 -12.36
CA ILE A 228 7.64 -2.68 -13.30
C ILE A 228 8.17 -1.89 -14.49
N TYR A 229 8.90 -0.80 -14.24
CA TYR A 229 9.45 0.04 -15.29
C TYR A 229 10.52 -0.67 -16.11
N LYS A 230 11.34 -1.52 -15.48
CA LYS A 230 12.28 -2.39 -16.20
C LYS A 230 11.56 -3.35 -17.15
N SER A 231 10.48 -4.01 -16.72
CA SER A 231 9.65 -4.84 -17.59
C SER A 231 9.10 -4.05 -18.78
N VAL A 232 8.65 -2.82 -18.55
CA VAL A 232 8.20 -1.93 -19.64
C VAL A 232 9.33 -1.63 -20.62
N ASP A 233 10.52 -1.30 -20.12
CA ASP A 233 11.68 -1.00 -20.97
C ASP A 233 12.14 -2.22 -21.78
N GLU A 234 12.04 -3.43 -21.23
CA GLU A 234 12.37 -4.68 -21.91
C GLU A 234 11.38 -5.00 -23.03
N VAL A 235 10.07 -4.93 -22.75
CA VAL A 235 9.02 -5.16 -23.76
C VAL A 235 9.09 -4.10 -24.87
N SER A 236 9.34 -2.83 -24.52
CA SER A 236 9.42 -1.74 -25.50
C SER A 236 10.59 -1.89 -26.48
N LYS A 237 11.65 -2.64 -26.12
CA LYS A 237 12.76 -2.95 -27.05
C LYS A 237 12.36 -3.97 -28.11
N VAL A 238 11.41 -4.85 -27.79
CA VAL A 238 10.96 -5.94 -28.67
C VAL A 238 9.83 -5.45 -29.58
N TYR A 239 8.89 -4.67 -29.03
CA TYR A 239 7.69 -4.21 -29.73
C TYR A 239 7.78 -2.71 -30.01
N ASN A 240 8.29 -2.36 -31.20
CA ASN A 240 8.55 -0.96 -31.60
C ASN A 240 7.38 -0.26 -32.32
N ASN A 241 6.32 -1.00 -32.62
CA ASN A 241 5.13 -0.52 -33.33
C ASN A 241 4.04 0.04 -32.40
N ILE A 242 4.26 -0.02 -31.08
CA ILE A 242 3.32 0.42 -30.04
C ILE A 242 4.04 1.36 -29.08
N GLU A 243 3.37 2.44 -28.66
CA GLU A 243 3.92 3.33 -27.64
C GLU A 243 3.57 2.80 -26.25
N ILE A 244 4.57 2.54 -25.41
CA ILE A 244 4.36 2.11 -24.02
C ILE A 244 4.83 3.22 -23.08
N ILE A 245 3.90 3.83 -22.34
CA ILE A 245 4.15 4.95 -21.44
C ILE A 245 4.18 4.47 -20.00
N LYS A 246 5.20 4.91 -19.24
CA LYS A 246 5.31 4.70 -17.79
C LYS A 246 4.63 5.87 -17.07
N ALA A 247 3.46 5.64 -16.48
CA ALA A 247 2.80 6.64 -15.66
C ALA A 247 3.42 6.70 -14.25
N PRO A 248 3.57 7.88 -13.64
CA PRO A 248 4.01 7.98 -12.26
C PRO A 248 3.02 7.28 -11.31
N TYR A 249 3.53 6.75 -10.19
CA TYR A 249 2.72 6.18 -9.11
C TYR A 249 2.12 7.29 -8.22
N LEU A 250 1.35 6.91 -7.19
CA LEU A 250 0.55 7.86 -6.40
C LEU A 250 1.44 8.87 -5.66
N ASN A 251 2.41 8.40 -4.88
CA ASN A 251 3.28 9.24 -4.04
C ASN A 251 2.48 10.15 -3.09
N ASP A 252 3.07 11.28 -2.75
CA ASP A 252 2.55 12.36 -1.93
C ASP A 252 1.53 13.27 -2.64
N HIS A 253 0.76 12.70 -3.58
CA HIS A 253 -0.28 13.41 -4.31
C HIS A 253 -1.25 14.08 -3.32
N PRO A 254 -1.69 15.34 -3.54
CA PRO A 254 -2.55 16.04 -2.59
C PRO A 254 -3.82 15.26 -2.21
N LYS A 255 -4.38 14.51 -3.15
CA LYS A 255 -5.55 13.66 -2.92
C LYS A 255 -5.25 12.41 -2.08
N VAL A 256 -4.04 11.86 -2.14
CA VAL A 256 -3.61 10.77 -1.24
C VAL A 256 -3.51 11.29 0.19
N ILE A 257 -2.91 12.47 0.37
CA ILE A 257 -2.79 13.13 1.68
C ILE A 257 -4.18 13.45 2.25
N GLU A 258 -5.10 13.92 1.40
CA GLU A 258 -6.49 14.15 1.77
C GLU A 258 -7.19 12.85 2.22
N THR A 259 -6.93 11.71 1.57
CA THR A 259 -7.46 10.41 2.01
C THR A 259 -6.98 10.02 3.41
N PHE A 260 -5.72 10.31 3.78
CA PHE A 260 -5.25 10.10 5.17
C PHE A 260 -6.05 10.94 6.18
N CYS A 261 -6.42 12.16 5.82
CA CYS A 261 -7.29 12.98 6.65
C CYS A 261 -8.71 12.40 6.73
N ASP A 262 -9.24 11.84 5.64
CA ASP A 262 -10.55 11.17 5.66
C ASP A 262 -10.54 9.95 6.57
N ARG A 263 -9.46 9.15 6.58
CA ARG A 263 -9.31 8.03 7.52
C ARG A 263 -9.30 8.47 8.99
N VAL A 264 -8.77 9.65 9.30
CA VAL A 264 -8.88 10.24 10.64
C VAL A 264 -10.31 10.64 10.95
N ILE A 265 -11.02 11.23 9.99
CA ILE A 265 -12.43 11.63 10.13
C ILE A 265 -13.34 10.41 10.32
N ASP A 266 -13.11 9.32 9.58
CA ASP A 266 -13.83 8.06 9.71
C ASP A 266 -13.78 7.57 11.17
N VAL A 267 -12.61 7.66 11.83
CA VAL A 267 -12.47 7.32 13.26
C VAL A 267 -13.24 8.27 14.17
N ILE A 268 -13.25 9.57 13.86
CA ILE A 268 -14.00 10.58 14.62
C ILE A 268 -15.51 10.32 14.54
N GLU A 269 -15.98 9.84 13.38
CA GLU A 269 -17.39 9.57 13.10
C GLU A 269 -17.82 8.14 13.49
N GLY A 270 -16.87 7.26 13.79
CA GLY A 270 -17.13 5.86 14.13
C GLY A 270 -17.30 4.93 12.92
N ASP A 271 -16.99 5.39 11.71
CA ASP A 271 -17.05 4.60 10.48
C ASP A 271 -15.72 3.87 10.19
N ILE A 272 -15.31 3.01 11.12
CA ILE A 272 -14.00 2.33 11.08
C ILE A 272 -14.07 0.90 10.52
N ASN A 273 -15.20 0.52 9.93
CA ASN A 273 -15.40 -0.85 9.48
C ASN A 273 -14.50 -1.17 8.28
N MET A 274 -13.58 -2.11 8.45
CA MET A 274 -12.97 -2.82 7.33
C MET A 274 -14.01 -3.77 6.70
N ASN A 275 -13.81 -4.15 5.43
CA ASN A 275 -14.64 -5.16 4.77
C ASN A 275 -14.45 -6.55 5.42
N CYS A 276 -15.10 -6.76 6.56
CA CYS A 276 -15.02 -8.00 7.32
C CYS A 276 -15.96 -9.09 6.79
N GLN A 277 -16.93 -8.75 5.94
CA GLN A 277 -17.93 -9.69 5.41
C GLN A 277 -17.34 -10.71 4.44
N LEU A 278 -16.23 -10.37 3.77
CA LEU A 278 -15.47 -11.25 2.88
C LEU A 278 -14.06 -11.53 3.43
N CYS A 279 -13.86 -11.34 4.72
CA CYS A 279 -12.56 -11.57 5.33
C CYS A 279 -12.35 -13.07 5.55
N LYS A 280 -11.35 -13.65 4.86
CA LYS A 280 -10.98 -15.07 4.98
C LYS A 280 -10.64 -15.55 6.41
N TYR A 281 -10.33 -14.61 7.31
CA TYR A 281 -10.09 -14.92 8.73
C TYR A 281 -11.38 -15.03 9.57
N ARG A 282 -12.53 -14.56 9.06
CA ARG A 282 -13.82 -14.52 9.78
C ARG A 282 -14.88 -15.42 9.17
N GLU A 283 -14.88 -15.56 7.85
CA GLU A 283 -15.87 -16.31 7.09
C GLU A 283 -15.19 -17.28 6.14
N GLN A 284 -15.87 -18.38 5.79
CA GLN A 284 -15.36 -19.33 4.82
C GLN A 284 -15.32 -18.71 3.41
N VAL A 285 -14.11 -18.53 2.90
CA VAL A 285 -13.83 -18.11 1.52
C VAL A 285 -13.24 -19.30 0.77
N LEU A 286 -13.73 -19.57 -0.43
CA LEU A 286 -13.32 -20.73 -1.25
C LEU A 286 -11.78 -20.78 -1.43
N GLY A 287 -11.17 -21.90 -1.05
CA GLY A 287 -9.72 -22.13 -1.14
C GLY A 287 -8.91 -21.53 0.02
N PHE A 288 -9.57 -20.97 1.03
CA PHE A 288 -8.98 -20.41 2.24
C PHE A 288 -9.70 -20.87 3.51
N GLU A 289 -10.37 -22.03 3.47
CA GLU A 289 -11.20 -22.55 4.56
C GLU A 289 -10.39 -22.77 5.85
N ASP A 290 -9.12 -23.16 5.73
CA ASP A 290 -8.21 -23.39 6.86
C ASP A 290 -7.73 -22.10 7.55
N GLU A 291 -8.02 -20.92 6.99
CA GLU A 291 -7.64 -19.64 7.57
C GLU A 291 -8.71 -19.05 8.51
N VAL A 292 -9.91 -19.65 8.58
CA VAL A 292 -11.01 -19.15 9.41
C VAL A 292 -10.70 -19.34 10.90
N GLY A 293 -10.74 -18.24 11.65
CA GLY A 293 -10.54 -18.27 13.11
C GLY A 293 -9.07 -18.34 13.55
N LEU A 294 -8.10 -18.22 12.63
CA LEU A 294 -6.68 -18.14 13.00
C LEU A 294 -6.41 -16.94 13.92
N ALA A 295 -5.46 -17.12 14.83
CA ALA A 295 -5.01 -16.07 15.74
C ALA A 295 -4.32 -14.93 14.97
N GLN A 296 -4.50 -13.68 15.43
CA GLN A 296 -3.78 -12.53 14.90
C GLN A 296 -2.33 -12.53 15.41
N GLU A 297 -1.43 -13.06 14.61
CA GLU A 297 0.01 -13.10 14.90
C GLU A 297 0.77 -12.19 13.93
N SER A 298 1.80 -11.51 14.44
CA SER A 298 2.73 -10.77 13.60
C SER A 298 3.82 -11.72 13.11
N HIS A 299 3.94 -11.87 11.80
CA HIS A 299 4.98 -12.73 11.21
C HIS A 299 6.30 -11.99 10.99
N HIS A 300 6.37 -10.71 11.35
CA HIS A 300 7.45 -9.79 10.93
C HIS A 300 8.38 -9.32 12.06
N HIS A 301 8.22 -9.86 13.28
CA HIS A 301 9.05 -9.47 14.43
C HIS A 301 10.57 -9.63 14.22
N HIS A 302 10.98 -10.58 13.37
CA HIS A 302 12.40 -10.89 13.12
C HIS A 302 13.11 -9.90 12.17
N VAL A 303 12.37 -9.02 11.49
CA VAL A 303 12.92 -8.03 10.53
C VAL A 303 12.59 -6.59 10.89
N GLU A 304 12.11 -6.36 12.12
CA GLU A 304 11.89 -5.02 12.68
C GLU A 304 13.19 -4.21 12.71
N GLY A 305 13.15 -2.98 12.21
CA GLY A 305 14.27 -2.04 12.34
C GLY A 305 15.48 -2.27 11.42
N GLY A 306 15.37 -3.11 10.40
CA GLY A 306 16.31 -3.15 9.26
C GLY A 306 17.68 -3.79 9.50
N ASN A 307 17.94 -4.40 10.66
CA ASN A 307 19.17 -5.14 10.93
C ASN A 307 18.88 -6.50 11.59
N ASN A 308 19.61 -7.52 11.12
CA ASN A 308 19.76 -8.85 11.75
C ASN A 308 20.50 -8.75 13.10
N SER A 309 19.97 -8.04 14.10
CA SER A 309 20.53 -8.07 15.45
C SER A 309 19.92 -9.23 16.23
N HIS A 310 20.34 -10.46 15.88
CA HIS A 310 20.35 -11.55 16.84
C HIS A 310 21.67 -11.48 17.61
N ASP A 311 21.58 -11.04 18.88
CA ASP A 311 22.50 -11.53 19.89
C ASP A 311 22.22 -13.03 20.02
N HIS A 312 23.17 -13.88 19.59
CA HIS A 312 23.73 -15.00 20.34
C HIS A 312 24.72 -15.79 19.46
N SER A 313 25.89 -16.01 20.05
CA SER A 313 27.02 -16.83 19.62
C SER A 313 26.67 -18.25 19.15
N HIS A 314 27.10 -18.65 17.96
CA HIS A 314 28.17 -19.65 17.70
C HIS A 314 28.22 -20.04 16.21
N ASP A 315 29.42 -20.44 15.78
CA ASP A 315 29.86 -20.91 14.46
C ASP A 315 28.82 -21.68 13.62
N HIS A 316 28.70 -21.31 12.34
CA HIS A 316 29.18 -22.10 11.19
C HIS A 316 28.82 -21.40 9.87
N SER A 317 29.80 -21.36 8.97
CA SER A 317 29.73 -20.82 7.62
C SER A 317 28.83 -21.66 6.70
N HIS A 318 27.73 -21.10 6.20
CA HIS A 318 27.13 -21.52 4.94
C HIS A 318 26.57 -20.30 4.20
N ASP A 319 27.03 -20.14 2.95
CA ASP A 319 26.58 -19.15 1.99
C ASP A 319 25.23 -19.62 1.40
N HIS A 320 24.14 -18.98 1.80
CA HIS A 320 22.82 -19.22 1.23
C HIS A 320 22.14 -17.89 0.86
N SER A 321 21.80 -17.81 -0.42
CA SER A 321 20.90 -16.83 -0.99
C SER A 321 19.49 -17.05 -0.44
N HIS A 322 19.06 -16.20 0.49
CA HIS A 322 17.73 -16.29 1.08
C HIS A 322 16.72 -15.44 0.29
N GLU A 323 15.94 -16.11 -0.57
CA GLU A 323 14.59 -15.66 -0.90
C GLU A 323 13.69 -15.94 0.29
N HIS A 324 13.13 -14.88 0.90
CA HIS A 324 12.22 -15.02 2.03
C HIS A 324 10.82 -15.41 1.54
N SER A 325 10.49 -16.70 1.60
CA SER A 325 9.16 -17.25 1.38
C SER A 325 8.51 -17.61 2.72
N HIS A 326 7.92 -16.62 3.40
CA HIS A 326 7.14 -16.86 4.63
C HIS A 326 5.70 -16.33 4.55
N HIS A 327 5.17 -16.11 3.34
CA HIS A 327 3.73 -16.09 3.17
C HIS A 327 3.25 -17.53 2.99
N HIS A 328 2.14 -17.91 3.63
CA HIS A 328 1.36 -19.06 3.16
C HIS A 328 1.22 -18.93 1.65
N PRO A 329 1.69 -19.92 0.87
CA PRO A 329 1.74 -19.79 -0.58
C PRO A 329 0.31 -19.53 -1.06
N TYR A 330 0.15 -18.48 -1.87
CA TYR A 330 -1.11 -18.21 -2.55
C TYR A 330 -1.56 -19.51 -3.23
N PRO A 331 -2.83 -19.93 -3.12
CA PRO A 331 -3.33 -21.10 -3.82
C PRO A 331 -2.95 -21.01 -5.31
N HIS A 332 -2.33 -22.05 -5.85
CA HIS A 332 -1.85 -22.09 -7.24
C HIS A 332 -0.69 -21.13 -7.58
N ALA A 333 0.20 -20.85 -6.63
CA ALA A 333 1.42 -20.06 -6.89
C ALA A 333 2.34 -20.62 -8.01
N ASP A 334 2.17 -21.90 -8.35
CA ASP A 334 2.84 -22.64 -9.42
C ASP A 334 2.24 -22.44 -10.82
N HIS A 335 1.19 -21.61 -10.95
CA HIS A 335 0.57 -21.28 -12.24
C HIS A 335 1.62 -20.81 -13.28
N PRO A 336 1.51 -21.18 -14.57
CA PRO A 336 2.48 -20.82 -15.62
C PRO A 336 2.83 -19.33 -15.73
N LEU A 337 1.89 -18.46 -15.34
CA LEU A 337 2.03 -16.99 -15.35
C LEU A 337 2.28 -16.39 -13.96
N GLY A 338 2.56 -17.23 -12.96
CA GLY A 338 2.69 -16.86 -11.55
C GLY A 338 4.13 -16.64 -11.07
N PRO A 339 4.32 -16.30 -9.79
CA PRO A 339 5.62 -15.91 -9.24
C PRO A 339 6.72 -16.97 -9.35
N VAL A 340 6.36 -18.26 -9.33
CA VAL A 340 7.32 -19.37 -9.33
C VAL A 340 7.97 -19.57 -10.71
N THR A 341 7.31 -19.16 -11.79
CA THR A 341 7.80 -19.41 -13.16
C THR A 341 8.75 -18.34 -13.70
N LEU A 342 8.95 -17.24 -12.98
CA LEU A 342 9.88 -16.17 -13.35
C LEU A 342 11.29 -16.28 -12.72
N LYS A 343 11.66 -17.42 -12.12
CA LYS A 343 13.07 -17.69 -11.80
C LYS A 343 13.87 -17.93 -13.09
N LYS A 344 14.45 -16.87 -13.65
CA LYS A 344 15.54 -16.93 -14.62
C LYS A 344 16.55 -15.84 -14.35
#